data_AF-A0A3D5RPS6-F1
#
_entry.id   AF-A0A3D5RPS6-F1
#
_cell.length_a   1.000
_cell.length_b   1.000
_cell.length_c   1.000
_cell.angle_alpha   90.00
_cell.angle_beta   90.00
_cell.angle_gamma   90.00
#
_symmetry.space_group_name_H-M   'P 1'
#
loop_
_entity.id
_entity.type
_entity.pdbx_description
1 polymer ?
#
loop_
_entity_poly.entity_id
_entity_poly.type
_entity_poly.pdbx_seq_one_letter_code
_entity_poly.pdbx_strand_id
1 'polypeptide(L)'
;MQGVTEVGPINEIKVLDLFSGIGGIALGLHRAGPFKTECFVENDPFCQQILRHHWPDTRIHDDVCTLDTGTLGKIDLVCGGFPCQDISFAGGGEGLEGDRSGLWREFRRI
;
A
#
# COMPACT_ATOMS: atom_id res chain seq x y z
N MET A 1 -40.81 13.74 -0.37
CA MET A 1 -39.41 13.64 0.11
C MET A 1 -39.12 12.15 0.29
N GLN A 2 -38.82 11.45 -0.81
CA GLN A 2 -38.66 9.99 -0.84
C GLN A 2 -37.22 9.61 -0.51
N GLY A 3 -37.08 8.63 0.39
CA GLY A 3 -36.01 7.62 0.36
C GLY A 3 -34.60 8.10 0.67
N VAL A 4 -34.27 8.22 1.95
CA VAL A 4 -32.88 7.92 2.36
C VAL A 4 -32.74 6.41 2.23
N THR A 5 -32.07 5.94 1.18
CA THR A 5 -31.70 4.52 1.06
C THR A 5 -30.81 4.18 2.25
N GLU A 6 -31.24 3.24 3.09
CA GLU A 6 -30.38 2.59 4.06
C GLU A 6 -29.19 2.00 3.31
N VAL A 7 -28.00 2.58 3.53
CA VAL A 7 -26.76 1.96 3.09
C VAL A 7 -26.58 0.73 3.99
N GLY A 8 -26.67 -0.46 3.40
CA GLY A 8 -26.41 -1.72 4.11
C GLY A 8 -25.03 -1.69 4.80
N PRO A 9 -24.74 -2.62 5.72
CA PRO A 9 -23.50 -2.61 6.47
C PRO A 9 -22.30 -2.55 5.52
N ILE A 10 -21.45 -1.54 5.69
CA ILE A 10 -20.24 -1.43 4.89
C ILE A 10 -19.28 -2.51 5.38
N ASN A 11 -19.05 -3.52 4.55
CA ASN A 11 -18.08 -4.57 4.85
C ASN A 11 -16.67 -3.96 4.95
N GLU A 12 -15.83 -4.55 5.81
CA GLU A 12 -14.41 -4.23 5.91
C GLU A 12 -13.74 -4.40 4.53
N ILE A 13 -13.04 -3.36 4.07
CA ILE A 13 -12.32 -3.31 2.80
C ILE A 13 -10.86 -3.67 3.09
N LYS A 14 -10.42 -4.83 2.61
CA LYS A 14 -9.06 -5.33 2.84
C LYS A 14 -8.06 -4.67 1.88
N VAL A 15 -7.00 -4.12 2.44
CA VAL A 15 -6.01 -3.32 1.71
C VAL A 15 -4.65 -4.01 1.67
N LEU A 16 -4.04 -4.05 0.50
CA LEU A 16 -2.61 -4.29 0.30
C LEU A 16 -1.92 -2.93 0.08
N ASP A 17 -1.04 -2.54 1.01
CA ASP A 17 -0.33 -1.26 0.97
C ASP A 17 1.11 -1.49 0.51
N LEU A 18 1.41 -1.15 -0.74
CA LEU A 18 2.73 -1.32 -1.36
C LEU A 18 3.61 -0.09 -1.14
N PHE A 19 4.91 -0.29 -0.96
CA PHE A 19 5.86 0.81 -0.71
C PHE A 19 5.38 1.67 0.47
N SER A 20 5.01 1.00 1.56
CA SER A 20 4.18 1.58 2.61
C SER A 20 4.83 2.75 3.32
N GLY A 21 6.17 2.85 3.27
CA GLY A 21 6.96 3.77 4.07
C GLY A 21 6.57 3.66 5.53
N ILE A 22 6.26 4.79 6.15
CA ILE A 22 5.82 4.85 7.54
C ILE A 22 4.30 4.60 7.74
N GLY A 23 3.57 4.18 6.70
CA GLY A 23 2.14 3.85 6.78
C GLY A 23 1.19 5.04 6.61
N GLY A 24 1.61 6.08 5.88
CA GLY A 24 0.81 7.30 5.70
C GLY A 24 -0.52 7.05 4.96
N ILE A 25 -0.50 6.22 3.91
CA ILE A 25 -1.69 5.86 3.14
C ILE A 25 -2.64 5.01 3.99
N ALA A 26 -2.13 3.96 4.65
CA ALA A 26 -2.91 3.14 5.58
C ALA A 26 -3.59 3.97 6.68
N LEU A 27 -2.88 4.92 7.30
CA LEU A 27 -3.47 5.80 8.31
C LEU A 27 -4.60 6.67 7.73
N GLY A 28 -4.41 7.21 6.52
CA GLY A 28 -5.43 7.97 5.81
C GLY A 28 -6.67 7.13 5.50
N LEU A 29 -6.49 5.93 4.94
CA LEU A 29 -7.56 4.99 4.62
C LEU A 29 -8.32 4.56 5.88
N HIS A 30 -7.61 4.18 6.95
CA HIS A 30 -8.22 3.81 8.22
C HIS A 30 -9.11 4.93 8.80
N ARG A 31 -8.73 6.20 8.60
CA ARG A 31 -9.53 7.37 8.99
C ARG A 31 -10.70 7.67 8.05
N ALA A 32 -10.59 7.28 6.78
CA ALA A 32 -11.58 7.59 5.75
C ALA A 32 -12.79 6.63 5.77
N GLY A 33 -12.65 5.45 6.36
CA GLY A 33 -13.73 4.47 6.36
C GLY A 33 -13.29 3.08 6.82
N PRO A 34 -14.02 2.03 6.45
CA PRO A 34 -13.81 0.68 6.96
C PRO A 34 -12.68 -0.04 6.23
N PHE A 35 -11.54 0.64 6.06
CA PHE A 35 -10.35 0.06 5.44
C PHE A 35 -9.48 -0.62 6.50
N LYS A 36 -9.02 -1.83 6.20
CA LYS A 36 -8.07 -2.57 7.02
C LYS A 36 -6.92 -3.07 6.18
N THR A 37 -5.71 -2.66 6.55
CA THR A 37 -4.50 -3.18 5.92
C THR A 37 -4.28 -4.63 6.32
N GLU A 38 -4.34 -5.52 5.34
CA GLU A 38 -4.06 -6.95 5.49
C GLU A 38 -2.55 -7.22 5.45
N CYS A 39 -1.83 -6.50 4.58
CA CYS A 39 -0.40 -6.64 4.40
C CYS A 39 0.22 -5.31 3.99
N PHE A 40 1.33 -4.95 4.63
CA PHE A 40 2.25 -3.92 4.18
C PHE A 40 3.36 -4.55 3.34
N VAL A 41 3.90 -3.81 2.38
CA VAL A 41 5.10 -4.18 1.64
C VAL A 41 6.09 -3.03 1.72
N GLU A 42 7.16 -3.23 2.48
CA GLU A 42 8.12 -2.18 2.80
C GLU A 42 9.49 -2.78 3.09
N ASN A 43 10.53 -2.32 2.39
CA ASN A 43 11.88 -2.90 2.49
C ASN A 43 12.77 -2.18 3.50
N ASP A 44 12.46 -0.94 3.89
CA ASP A 44 13.26 -0.16 4.83
C ASP A 44 12.99 -0.60 6.29
N PRO A 45 14.01 -1.12 7.01
CA PRO A 45 13.82 -1.62 8.37
C PRO A 45 13.38 -0.57 9.39
N PHE A 46 13.65 0.72 9.15
CA PHE A 46 13.20 1.79 10.03
C PHE A 46 11.71 2.06 9.84
N CYS A 47 11.24 2.16 8.59
CA CYS A 47 9.83 2.21 8.25
C CYS A 47 9.07 1.00 8.82
N GLN A 48 9.61 -0.22 8.68
CA GLN A 48 9.00 -1.41 9.27
C GLN A 48 8.84 -1.33 10.79
N GLN A 49 9.78 -0.71 11.53
CA GLN A 49 9.63 -0.52 12.98
C GLN A 49 8.44 0.38 13.31
N ILE A 50 8.25 1.46 12.56
CA ILE A 50 7.11 2.36 12.72
C ILE A 50 5.80 1.65 12.40
N LEU A 51 5.76 0.87 11.32
CA LEU A 51 4.61 0.06 10.95
C LEU A 51 4.24 -0.94 12.06
N ARG A 52 5.21 -1.68 12.61
CA ARG A 52 4.97 -2.61 13.73
C ARG A 52 4.50 -1.92 14.99
N HIS A 53 4.92 -0.68 15.24
CA HIS A 53 4.46 0.09 16.38
C HIS A 53 2.97 0.45 16.28
N HIS A 54 2.51 0.85 15.09
CA HIS A 54 1.13 1.28 14.87
C HIS A 54 0.17 0.13 14.49
N TRP A 55 0.68 -0.92 13.86
CA TRP A 55 -0.07 -2.10 13.41
C TRP A 55 0.67 -3.40 13.79
N PRO A 56 0.72 -3.74 15.09
CA PRO A 56 1.53 -4.87 15.58
C PRO A 56 1.12 -6.24 15.03
N ASP A 57 -0.16 -6.38 14.65
CA ASP A 57 -0.72 -7.65 14.17
C ASP A 57 -0.79 -7.74 12.63
N THR A 58 -0.39 -6.69 11.91
CA THR A 58 -0.44 -6.68 10.44
C THR A 58 0.84 -7.25 9.85
N ARG A 59 0.70 -8.13 8.85
CA ARG A 59 1.84 -8.70 8.12
C ARG A 59 2.63 -7.60 7.42
N ILE A 60 3.96 -7.72 7.44
CA ILE A 60 4.87 -6.90 6.64
C ILE A 60 5.68 -7.85 5.76
N HIS A 61 5.56 -7.69 4.45
CA HIS A 61 6.44 -8.31 3.46
C HIS A 61 7.56 -7.32 3.11
N ASP A 62 8.77 -7.81 2.90
CA ASP A 62 9.96 -6.97 2.77
C ASP A 62 10.18 -6.47 1.34
N ASP A 63 10.02 -7.33 0.33
CA ASP A 63 10.31 -6.96 -1.05
C ASP A 63 9.12 -7.16 -1.98
N VAL A 64 8.67 -6.08 -2.62
CA VAL A 64 7.59 -6.10 -3.61
C VAL A 64 7.87 -7.05 -4.77
N CYS A 65 9.14 -7.22 -5.16
CA CYS A 65 9.56 -8.07 -6.27
C CYS A 65 9.35 -9.56 -5.98
N THR A 66 9.31 -9.93 -4.70
CA THR A 66 9.15 -11.32 -4.24
C THR A 66 7.77 -11.61 -3.66
N LEU A 67 6.87 -10.62 -3.62
CA LEU A 67 5.53 -10.78 -3.10
C LEU A 67 4.73 -11.76 -3.97
N ASP A 68 4.39 -12.92 -3.39
CA ASP A 68 3.40 -13.85 -3.91
C ASP A 68 2.01 -13.49 -3.37
N THR A 69 1.19 -12.87 -4.23
CA THR A 69 -0.18 -12.48 -3.92
C THR A 69 -1.10 -13.67 -3.69
N GLY A 70 -0.74 -14.87 -4.17
CA GLY A 70 -1.49 -16.11 -3.90
C GLY A 70 -1.43 -16.54 -2.42
N THR A 71 -0.49 -16.01 -1.65
CA THR A 71 -0.41 -16.22 -0.19
C THR A 71 -1.30 -15.27 0.60
N LEU A 72 -1.87 -14.26 -0.05
CA LEU A 72 -2.77 -13.29 0.58
C LEU A 72 -4.21 -13.79 0.50
N GLY A 73 -5.02 -13.38 1.48
CA GLY A 73 -6.47 -13.53 1.39
C GLY A 73 -7.07 -12.60 0.33
N LYS A 74 -8.40 -12.52 0.29
CA LYS A 74 -9.11 -11.54 -0.55
C LYS A 74 -8.60 -10.12 -0.25
N ILE A 75 -8.17 -9.40 -1.29
CA ILE A 75 -7.83 -7.98 -1.24
C ILE A 75 -8.85 -7.22 -2.07
N ASP A 76 -9.39 -6.14 -1.50
CA ASP A 76 -10.38 -5.27 -2.14
C ASP A 76 -9.76 -4.00 -2.74
N LEU A 77 -8.62 -3.57 -2.18
CA LEU A 77 -7.89 -2.38 -2.60
C LEU A 77 -6.38 -2.63 -2.58
N VAL A 78 -5.69 -2.26 -3.66
CA VAL A 78 -4.24 -2.10 -3.68
C VAL A 78 -3.93 -0.61 -3.69
N CYS A 79 -3.05 -0.17 -2.80
CA CYS A 79 -2.57 1.20 -2.76
C CYS A 79 -1.04 1.22 -2.59
N GLY A 80 -0.44 2.40 -2.74
CA GLY A 80 0.99 2.57 -2.52
C GLY A 80 1.60 3.75 -3.26
N GLY A 81 2.79 4.15 -2.85
CA GLY A 81 3.56 5.22 -3.48
C GLY A 81 4.93 4.69 -3.90
N PHE A 82 5.04 4.22 -5.15
CA PHE A 82 6.32 3.71 -5.65
C PHE A 82 7.40 4.82 -5.69
N PRO A 83 8.69 4.46 -5.64
CA PRO A 83 9.77 5.44 -5.53
C PRO A 83 9.81 6.40 -6.72
N CYS A 84 9.86 7.71 -6.48
CA CYS A 84 9.74 8.74 -7.53
C CYS A 84 11.06 9.35 -8.00
N GLN A 85 12.20 8.89 -7.48
CA GLN A 85 13.50 9.56 -7.63
C GLN A 85 13.94 9.71 -9.08
N ASP A 86 13.61 8.76 -9.95
CA ASP A 86 14.07 8.79 -11.35
C ASP A 86 13.11 9.59 -12.24
N ILE A 87 11.88 9.83 -11.78
CA ILE A 87 10.86 10.66 -12.45
C ILE A 87 10.93 12.12 -11.99
N SER A 88 11.34 12.35 -10.74
CA SER A 88 11.35 13.69 -10.13
C SER A 88 12.23 14.66 -10.90
N PHE A 89 11.80 15.92 -10.98
CA PHE A 89 12.62 17.01 -11.54
C PHE A 89 13.94 17.20 -10.78
N ALA A 90 13.97 16.83 -9.49
CA ALA A 90 15.19 16.83 -8.68
C ALA A 90 16.07 15.58 -8.86
N GLY A 91 15.65 14.66 -9.74
CA GLY A 91 16.30 13.38 -10.01
C GLY A 91 17.16 13.34 -11.27
N GLY A 92 17.60 12.14 -11.65
CA GLY A 92 18.42 11.89 -12.84
C GLY A 92 17.66 11.91 -14.17
N GLY A 93 16.32 11.90 -14.13
CA GLY A 93 15.47 11.94 -15.32
C GLY A 93 15.41 10.64 -16.11
N GLU A 94 15.77 9.51 -15.50
CA GLU A 94 15.71 8.17 -16.13
C GLU A 94 14.26 7.66 -16.27
N GLY A 95 13.30 8.31 -15.61
CA GLY A 95 11.89 7.98 -15.71
C GLY A 95 11.58 6.59 -15.17
N LEU A 96 10.67 5.88 -15.83
CA LEU A 96 10.27 4.52 -15.43
C LEU A 96 11.28 3.43 -15.83
N GLU A 97 12.35 3.79 -16.54
CA GLU A 97 13.45 2.87 -16.83
C GLU A 97 14.54 2.88 -15.75
N GLY A 98 14.53 3.87 -14.85
CA GLY A 98 15.43 3.91 -13.70
C GLY A 98 15.15 2.80 -12.69
N ASP A 99 16.18 2.41 -11.92
CA ASP A 99 16.12 1.27 -11.00
C ASP A 99 15.10 1.48 -9.86
N ARG A 100 14.84 2.71 -9.44
CA ARG A 100 13.93 3.01 -8.32
C ARG A 100 12.50 3.21 -8.82
N SER A 101 12.31 4.11 -9.77
CA SER A 101 10.97 4.37 -10.32
C SER A 101 10.48 3.26 -11.25
N GLY A 102 11.38 2.42 -11.76
CA GLY A 102 11.03 1.20 -12.49
C GLY A 102 10.29 0.15 -11.66
N LEU A 103 10.32 0.25 -10.31
CA LEU A 103 9.49 -0.57 -9.41
C LEU A 103 7.99 -0.32 -9.59
N TRP A 104 7.59 0.72 -10.34
CA TRP A 104 6.24 0.84 -10.86
C TRP A 104 5.76 -0.43 -11.59
N ARG A 105 6.66 -1.15 -12.29
CA ARG A 105 6.32 -2.40 -12.97
C ARG A 105 5.84 -3.48 -12.01
N GLU A 106 6.39 -3.50 -10.80
CA GLU A 106 5.96 -4.42 -9.74
C GLU A 106 4.60 -4.02 -9.17
N PHE A 107 4.35 -2.72 -8.99
CA PHE A 107 3.00 -2.24 -8.64
C PHE A 107 1.97 -2.69 -9.67
N ARG A 108 2.26 -2.53 -10.98
CA ARG A 108 1.36 -2.95 -12.07
C ARG A 108 1.17 -4.48 -12.16
N ARG A 109 2.18 -5.26 -11.77
CA ARG A 109 2.14 -6.74 -11.81
C ARG A 109 1.14 -7.30 -10.80
N ILE A 110 1.05 -6.66 -9.64
CA ILE A 110 0.17 -7.00 -8.52
C ILE A 110 -1.27 -6.60 -8.85
#